data_AF-A0A931T1V4-F1
#
_entry.id   AF-A0A931T1V4-F1
#
_cell.length_a   1.000
_cell.length_b   1.000
_cell.length_c   1.000
_cell.angle_alpha   90.00
_cell.angle_beta   90.00
_cell.angle_gamma   90.00
#
_symmetry.space_group_name_H-M   'P 1'
#
loop_
_entity.id
_entity.type
_entity.pdbx_description
1 polymer ?
#
loop_
_entity_poly.entity_id
_entity_poly.type
_entity_poly.pdbx_seq_one_letter_code
_entity_poly.pdbx_strand_id
1 'polypeptide(L)'
;MSIATSIERVPPQNLEAEQGVLGSMLLDRDAIARVVELLRAEDFYRDAHRRIYETMSELFERGEPVDLITVTDRLRDKGQLDDVGGATYITSLLNTVPTSANVEYYARIVLQKSMLRQMIAAGTQIAHMGFEGEQDVEMLVDRAEKLVFSIANRRLIQEFLPIREILKESFERIDRRYQDKGTVTGVATGFTDLDQLTSGLQQSDLVIVAARPAMGKCLKFDAEIVDAATGEVVTIQEIVTRRNTTLWTLTAAGVLATTSPSQFVDDGIKPTYRVTTASGRVVETTLSHPFLTSSGWKPLSALSTGEAIAVPAHLPVFGLLDLPAFEVKMLAYLCVDTMPASAVIATDYADAVAVAEAIWAATKPHSPEAG
;
A
#
# COMPACT_ATOMS: atom_id res chain seq x y z
N MET A 1 -34.96 26.87 28.51
CA MET A 1 -35.58 25.56 28.21
C MET A 1 -35.84 25.50 26.71
N SER A 2 -34.87 25.00 25.95
CA SER A 2 -35.03 24.78 24.51
C SER A 2 -35.40 23.32 24.32
N ILE A 3 -36.64 23.06 23.91
CA ILE A 3 -37.11 21.75 23.51
C ILE A 3 -36.50 21.47 22.14
N ALA A 4 -35.38 20.75 22.13
CA ALA A 4 -34.85 20.18 20.90
C ALA A 4 -35.85 19.10 20.44
N THR A 5 -36.58 19.41 19.39
CA THR A 5 -37.41 18.48 18.61
C THR A 5 -36.51 17.32 18.16
N SER A 6 -36.60 16.20 18.85
CA SER A 6 -36.02 14.93 18.43
C SER A 6 -36.73 14.49 17.15
N ILE A 7 -36.17 14.85 15.99
CA ILE A 7 -36.56 14.25 14.71
C ILE A 7 -36.38 12.74 14.88
N GLU A 8 -37.48 12.00 14.81
CA GLU A 8 -37.50 10.54 14.81
C GLU A 8 -36.71 10.04 13.58
N ARG A 9 -35.40 9.89 13.75
CA ARG A 9 -34.52 9.44 12.67
C ARG A 9 -34.70 7.93 12.54
N VAL A 10 -35.43 7.52 11.50
CA VAL A 10 -35.52 6.12 11.11
C VAL A 10 -34.11 5.61 10.77
N PRO A 11 -33.69 4.45 11.28
CA PRO A 11 -32.39 3.89 10.94
C PRO A 11 -32.22 3.71 9.43
N PRO A 12 -31.01 3.90 8.88
CA PRO A 12 -30.75 3.74 7.44
C PRO A 12 -31.21 2.39 6.90
N GLN A 13 -32.09 2.43 5.91
CA GLN A 13 -32.69 1.26 5.27
C GLN A 13 -32.99 1.52 3.79
N ASN A 14 -33.17 0.45 3.03
CA ASN A 14 -33.75 0.50 1.68
C ASN A 14 -34.54 -0.80 1.46
N LEU A 15 -35.85 -0.75 1.71
CA LEU A 15 -36.72 -1.93 1.64
C LEU A 15 -36.88 -2.45 0.20
N GLU A 16 -36.86 -1.57 -0.80
CA GLU A 16 -36.95 -1.95 -2.21
C GLU A 16 -35.72 -2.77 -2.63
N ALA A 17 -34.52 -2.36 -2.19
CA ALA A 17 -33.30 -3.12 -2.43
C ALA A 17 -33.33 -4.48 -1.72
N GLU A 18 -33.81 -4.55 -0.48
CA GLU A 18 -33.98 -5.82 0.24
C GLU A 18 -34.95 -6.76 -0.50
N GLN A 19 -36.10 -6.24 -0.95
CA GLN A 19 -37.05 -7.02 -1.75
C GLN A 19 -36.45 -7.48 -3.08
N GLY A 20 -35.66 -6.62 -3.73
CA GLY A 20 -34.99 -6.96 -4.98
C GLY A 20 -33.93 -8.06 -4.83
N VAL A 21 -33.21 -8.07 -3.71
CA VAL A 21 -32.27 -9.16 -3.38
C VAL A 21 -33.02 -10.49 -3.20
N LEU A 22 -34.04 -10.52 -2.33
CA LEU A 22 -34.80 -11.74 -2.06
C LEU A 22 -35.55 -12.26 -3.29
N GLY A 23 -36.15 -11.36 -4.08
CA GLY A 23 -36.80 -11.71 -5.33
C GLY A 23 -35.81 -12.29 -6.36
N SER A 24 -34.60 -11.74 -6.43
CA SER A 24 -33.56 -12.25 -7.34
C SER A 24 -33.08 -13.65 -6.93
N MET A 25 -32.94 -13.89 -5.61
CA MET A 25 -32.58 -15.20 -5.06
C MET A 25 -33.65 -16.27 -5.34
N LEU A 26 -34.94 -15.90 -5.32
CA LEU A 26 -36.03 -16.81 -5.67
C LEU A 26 -36.11 -17.11 -7.17
N LEU A 27 -35.66 -16.17 -8.01
CA LEU A 27 -35.74 -16.27 -9.46
C LEU A 27 -34.61 -17.11 -10.05
N ASP A 28 -33.41 -17.01 -9.47
CA ASP A 28 -32.18 -17.54 -10.05
C ASP A 28 -31.22 -18.06 -8.97
N ARG A 29 -30.79 -19.31 -9.13
CA ARG A 29 -29.86 -19.98 -8.21
C ARG A 29 -28.48 -19.31 -8.19
N ASP A 30 -28.00 -18.80 -9.32
CA ASP A 30 -26.69 -18.15 -9.39
C ASP A 30 -26.69 -16.80 -8.67
N ALA A 31 -27.86 -16.18 -8.50
CA ALA A 31 -28.02 -14.99 -7.68
C ALA A 31 -27.79 -15.29 -6.19
N ILE A 32 -28.18 -16.47 -5.71
CA ILE A 32 -28.01 -16.89 -4.31
C ILE A 32 -26.54 -16.94 -3.95
N ALA A 33 -25.71 -17.60 -4.76
CA ALA A 33 -24.27 -17.72 -4.52
C ALA A 33 -23.62 -16.33 -4.36
N ARG A 34 -23.91 -15.41 -5.28
CA ARG A 34 -23.39 -14.03 -5.24
C ARG A 34 -23.87 -13.23 -4.04
N VAL A 35 -25.11 -13.43 -3.60
CA VAL A 35 -25.63 -12.71 -2.43
C VAL A 35 -25.05 -13.24 -1.13
N VAL A 36 -24.92 -14.57 -0.99
CA VAL A 36 -24.34 -15.20 0.21
C VAL A 36 -22.87 -14.80 0.42
N GLU A 37 -22.14 -14.47 -0.64
CA GLU A 37 -20.79 -13.90 -0.55
C GLU A 37 -20.78 -12.46 0.01
N LEU A 38 -21.83 -11.68 -0.22
CA LEU A 38 -21.87 -10.24 0.08
C LEU A 38 -22.62 -9.89 1.38
N LEU A 39 -23.68 -10.63 1.71
CA LEU A 39 -24.62 -10.27 2.76
C LEU A 39 -24.71 -11.36 3.83
N ARG A 40 -25.10 -10.93 5.04
CA ARG A 40 -25.52 -11.80 6.14
C ARG A 40 -26.96 -11.47 6.53
N ALA A 41 -27.60 -12.37 7.27
CA ALA A 41 -28.99 -12.20 7.71
C ALA A 41 -29.19 -10.90 8.52
N GLU A 42 -28.19 -10.47 9.31
CA GLU A 42 -28.26 -9.24 10.10
C GLU A 42 -28.24 -7.96 9.25
N ASP A 43 -27.87 -8.06 7.97
CA ASP A 43 -27.80 -6.92 7.06
C ASP A 43 -29.17 -6.45 6.57
N PHE A 44 -30.19 -7.30 6.70
CA PHE A 44 -31.57 -6.91 6.44
C PHE A 44 -32.13 -6.15 7.63
N TYR A 45 -32.74 -4.99 7.34
CA TYR A 45 -33.39 -4.16 8.35
C TYR A 45 -34.70 -4.80 8.80
N ARG A 46 -35.52 -5.30 7.86
CA ARG A 46 -36.82 -5.88 8.17
C ARG A 46 -36.64 -7.32 8.66
N ASP A 47 -37.20 -7.64 9.83
CA ASP A 47 -37.08 -8.98 10.43
C ASP A 47 -37.67 -10.08 9.52
N ALA A 48 -38.77 -9.77 8.82
CA ALA A 48 -39.35 -10.67 7.82
C ALA A 48 -38.33 -11.01 6.71
N HIS A 49 -37.59 -10.03 6.20
CA HIS A 49 -36.59 -10.25 5.16
C HIS A 49 -35.39 -11.06 5.69
N ARG A 50 -34.97 -10.80 6.93
CA ARG A 50 -33.93 -11.58 7.61
C ARG A 50 -34.28 -13.07 7.65
N ARG A 51 -35.49 -13.41 8.10
CA ARG A 51 -35.96 -14.80 8.21
C ARG A 51 -36.08 -15.50 6.85
N ILE A 52 -36.56 -14.76 5.84
CA ILE A 52 -36.63 -15.27 4.47
C ILE A 52 -35.22 -15.56 3.95
N TYR A 53 -34.30 -14.61 4.10
CA TYR A 53 -32.90 -14.77 3.69
C TYR A 53 -32.22 -15.96 4.39
N GLU A 54 -32.34 -16.04 5.72
CA GLU A 54 -31.79 -17.13 6.52
C GLU A 54 -32.30 -18.50 6.06
N THR A 55 -33.60 -18.59 5.76
CA THR A 55 -34.20 -19.82 5.22
C THR A 55 -33.68 -20.17 3.83
N MET A 56 -33.51 -19.18 2.94
CA MET A 56 -32.92 -19.39 1.62
C MET A 56 -31.47 -19.86 1.70
N SER A 57 -30.67 -19.24 2.57
CA SER A 57 -29.27 -19.61 2.78
C SER A 57 -29.15 -21.02 3.35
N GLU A 58 -29.97 -21.39 4.34
CA GLU A 58 -30.01 -22.76 4.88
C GLU A 58 -30.33 -23.82 3.82
N LEU A 59 -31.32 -23.56 2.96
CA LEU A 59 -31.70 -24.47 1.88
C LEU A 59 -30.56 -24.61 0.86
N PHE A 60 -29.92 -23.48 0.51
CA PHE A 60 -28.79 -23.46 -0.40
C PHE A 60 -27.58 -24.23 0.13
N GLU A 61 -27.24 -24.08 1.43
CA GLU A 61 -26.17 -24.82 2.10
C GLU A 61 -26.41 -26.33 2.11
N ARG A 62 -27.68 -26.76 2.21
CA ARG A 62 -28.08 -28.18 2.14
C ARG A 62 -28.11 -28.73 0.72
N GLY A 63 -27.88 -27.89 -0.28
CA GLY A 63 -28.01 -28.26 -1.69
C GLY A 63 -29.46 -28.50 -2.14
N GLU A 64 -30.43 -28.02 -1.36
CA GLU A 64 -31.85 -28.09 -1.68
C GLU A 64 -32.22 -26.95 -2.66
N PRO A 65 -33.21 -27.15 -3.56
CA PRO A 65 -33.68 -26.09 -4.42
C PRO A 65 -34.29 -24.96 -3.59
N VAL A 66 -33.97 -23.71 -3.99
CA VAL A 66 -34.50 -22.50 -3.35
C VAL A 66 -35.49 -21.86 -4.31
N ASP A 67 -36.77 -22.13 -4.08
CA ASP A 67 -37.88 -21.62 -4.86
C ASP A 67 -39.06 -21.24 -3.95
N LEU A 68 -40.13 -20.69 -4.52
CA LEU A 68 -41.30 -20.25 -3.75
C LEU A 68 -41.90 -21.38 -2.89
N ILE A 69 -41.95 -22.61 -3.40
CA ILE A 69 -42.62 -23.73 -2.73
C ILE A 69 -41.76 -24.20 -1.56
N THR A 70 -40.50 -24.49 -1.82
CA THR A 70 -39.52 -24.96 -0.82
C THR A 70 -39.30 -23.96 0.30
N VAL A 71 -39.15 -22.67 -0.02
CA VAL A 71 -39.00 -21.60 0.99
C VAL A 71 -40.27 -21.48 1.84
N THR A 72 -41.45 -21.52 1.21
CA THR A 72 -42.73 -21.42 1.93
C THR A 72 -42.96 -22.62 2.85
N ASP A 73 -42.64 -23.82 2.39
CA ASP A 73 -42.80 -25.05 3.17
C ASP A 73 -41.82 -25.08 4.36
N ARG A 74 -40.56 -24.70 4.12
CA ARG A 74 -39.54 -24.60 5.16
C ARG A 74 -39.90 -23.55 6.22
N LEU A 75 -40.44 -22.40 5.82
CA LEU A 75 -40.93 -21.38 6.76
C LEU A 75 -42.17 -21.85 7.54
N ARG A 76 -43.03 -22.67 6.92
CA ARG A 76 -44.19 -23.27 7.58
C ARG A 76 -43.76 -24.28 8.63
N ASP A 77 -42.81 -25.16 8.31
CA ASP A 77 -42.26 -26.15 9.25
C ASP A 77 -41.62 -25.50 10.48
N LYS A 78 -41.00 -24.33 10.29
CA LYS A 78 -40.45 -23.51 11.38
C LYS A 78 -41.51 -22.72 12.16
N GLY A 79 -42.76 -22.70 11.71
CA GLY A 79 -43.82 -21.86 12.29
C GLY A 79 -43.63 -20.36 12.09
N GLN A 80 -42.82 -19.95 11.10
CA GLN A 80 -42.44 -18.55 10.85
C GLN A 80 -43.13 -17.96 9.61
N LEU A 81 -43.97 -18.73 8.90
CA LEU A 81 -44.61 -18.29 7.66
C LEU A 81 -45.52 -17.07 7.86
N ASP A 82 -46.26 -17.01 8.97
CA ASP A 82 -47.15 -15.89 9.26
C ASP A 82 -46.35 -14.63 9.65
N ASP A 83 -45.22 -14.79 10.36
CA ASP A 83 -44.33 -13.68 10.75
C ASP A 83 -43.76 -12.93 9.54
N VAL A 84 -43.57 -13.62 8.41
CA VAL A 84 -43.02 -13.02 7.19
C VAL A 84 -44.10 -12.43 6.27
N GLY A 85 -45.38 -12.50 6.65
CA GLY A 85 -46.50 -12.01 5.84
C GLY A 85 -47.14 -13.06 4.93
N GLY A 86 -46.82 -14.34 5.15
CA GLY A 86 -47.43 -15.46 4.43
C GLY A 86 -46.88 -15.69 3.02
N ALA A 87 -47.41 -16.73 2.36
CA ALA A 87 -47.00 -17.13 1.02
C ALA A 87 -47.25 -16.03 -0.04
N THR A 88 -48.27 -15.19 0.18
CA THR A 88 -48.59 -14.04 -0.68
C THR A 88 -47.47 -13.01 -0.70
N TYR A 89 -46.82 -12.76 0.44
CA TYR A 89 -45.70 -11.83 0.51
C TYR A 89 -44.49 -12.35 -0.25
N ILE A 90 -44.13 -13.63 -0.08
CA ILE A 90 -43.01 -14.24 -0.81
C ILE A 90 -43.27 -14.21 -2.32
N THR A 91 -44.53 -14.44 -2.73
CA THR A 91 -44.94 -14.32 -4.14
C THR A 91 -44.78 -12.89 -4.66
N SER A 92 -45.04 -11.87 -3.83
CA SER A 92 -44.85 -10.46 -4.22
C SER A 92 -43.38 -10.09 -4.43
N LEU A 93 -42.44 -10.76 -3.76
CA LEU A 93 -40.99 -10.54 -3.94
C LEU A 93 -40.54 -10.93 -5.34
N LEU A 94 -41.06 -12.02 -5.90
CA LEU A 94 -40.80 -12.44 -7.29
C LEU A 94 -41.25 -11.39 -8.30
N ASN A 95 -42.34 -10.67 -8.02
CA ASN A 95 -42.86 -9.62 -8.91
C ASN A 95 -42.12 -8.29 -8.76
N THR A 96 -41.22 -8.15 -7.78
CA THR A 96 -40.51 -6.89 -7.51
C THR A 96 -39.32 -6.68 -8.44
N VAL A 97 -38.73 -7.76 -8.96
CA VAL A 97 -37.56 -7.71 -9.84
C VAL A 97 -37.82 -8.40 -11.17
N PRO A 98 -37.61 -7.71 -12.30
CA PRO A 98 -37.79 -8.30 -13.63
C PRO A 98 -36.64 -9.23 -14.04
N THR A 99 -35.47 -9.14 -13.39
CA THR A 99 -34.27 -9.94 -13.67
C THR A 99 -33.35 -10.02 -12.45
N SER A 100 -32.62 -11.12 -12.30
CA SER A 100 -31.58 -11.34 -11.29
C SER A 100 -30.23 -10.67 -11.64
N ALA A 101 -30.09 -10.08 -12.83
CA ALA A 101 -28.81 -9.55 -13.31
C ALA A 101 -28.19 -8.49 -12.38
N ASN A 102 -29.03 -7.66 -11.76
CA ASN A 102 -28.60 -6.55 -10.90
C ASN A 102 -28.53 -6.91 -9.41
N VAL A 103 -28.61 -8.21 -9.06
CA VAL A 103 -28.68 -8.65 -7.65
C VAL A 103 -27.52 -8.12 -6.81
N GLU A 104 -26.30 -8.11 -7.33
CA GLU A 104 -25.13 -7.59 -6.61
C GLU A 104 -25.24 -6.09 -6.33
N TYR A 105 -25.84 -5.33 -7.24
CA TYR A 105 -26.05 -3.89 -7.03
C TYR A 105 -27.04 -3.65 -5.88
N TYR A 106 -28.15 -4.40 -5.85
CA TYR A 106 -29.10 -4.33 -4.74
C TYR A 106 -28.47 -4.81 -3.43
N ALA A 107 -27.68 -5.88 -3.47
CA ALA A 107 -26.95 -6.40 -2.32
C ALA A 107 -25.97 -5.36 -1.76
N ARG A 108 -25.22 -4.68 -2.62
CA ARG A 108 -24.33 -3.57 -2.21
C ARG A 108 -25.08 -2.43 -1.53
N ILE A 109 -26.29 -2.08 -1.98
CA ILE A 109 -27.14 -1.07 -1.31
C ILE A 109 -27.53 -1.55 0.09
N VAL A 110 -28.00 -2.79 0.23
CA VAL A 110 -28.37 -3.36 1.54
C VAL A 110 -27.17 -3.37 2.49
N LEU A 111 -26.00 -3.80 2.01
CA LEU A 111 -24.76 -3.81 2.77
C LEU A 111 -24.37 -2.40 3.26
N GLN A 112 -24.41 -1.41 2.37
CA GLN A 112 -24.14 -0.01 2.73
C GLN A 112 -25.08 0.49 3.82
N LYS A 113 -26.39 0.20 3.72
CA LYS A 113 -27.35 0.58 4.76
C LYS A 113 -27.09 -0.14 6.08
N SER A 114 -26.74 -1.43 6.04
CA SER A 114 -26.33 -2.20 7.23
C SER A 114 -25.11 -1.58 7.92
N MET A 115 -24.06 -1.24 7.15
CA MET A 115 -22.86 -0.59 7.69
C MET A 115 -23.19 0.74 8.38
N LEU A 116 -24.08 1.55 7.80
CA LEU A 116 -24.53 2.79 8.43
C LEU A 116 -25.26 2.53 9.76
N ARG A 117 -26.09 1.47 9.83
CA ARG A 117 -26.75 1.07 11.09
C ARG A 117 -25.74 0.60 12.14
N GLN A 118 -24.75 -0.20 11.74
CA GLN A 118 -23.67 -0.65 12.63
C GLN A 118 -22.83 0.53 13.13
N MET A 119 -22.56 1.52 12.28
CA MET A 119 -21.87 2.75 12.67
C MET A 119 -22.65 3.56 13.72
N ILE A 120 -23.97 3.68 13.56
CA ILE A 120 -24.83 4.32 14.56
C ILE A 120 -24.83 3.54 15.88
N ALA A 121 -24.89 2.21 15.82
CA ALA A 121 -24.83 1.36 17.01
C ALA A 121 -23.48 1.49 17.74
N ALA A 122 -22.37 1.44 17.01
CA ALA A 122 -21.04 1.65 17.56
C ALA A 122 -20.88 3.05 18.17
N GLY A 123 -21.37 4.10 17.50
CA GLY A 123 -21.35 5.46 18.03
C GLY A 123 -22.14 5.59 19.34
N THR A 124 -23.32 4.97 19.41
CA THR A 124 -24.13 4.93 20.64
C THR A 124 -23.41 4.18 21.76
N GLN A 125 -22.78 3.05 21.45
CA GLN A 125 -22.01 2.26 22.42
C GLN A 125 -20.78 3.02 22.93
N ILE A 126 -20.04 3.71 22.04
CA ILE A 126 -18.90 4.55 22.42
C ILE A 126 -19.34 5.69 23.32
N ALA A 127 -20.47 6.34 23.02
CA ALA A 127 -21.03 7.38 23.88
C ALA A 127 -21.40 6.82 25.26
N HIS A 128 -22.03 5.64 25.32
CA HIS A 128 -22.39 4.98 26.58
C HIS A 128 -21.17 4.68 27.45
N MET A 129 -20.11 4.12 26.85
CA MET A 129 -18.84 3.84 27.52
C MET A 129 -18.22 5.12 28.13
N GLY A 130 -18.37 6.26 27.47
CA GLY A 130 -17.90 7.56 27.99
C GLY A 130 -18.70 8.08 29.20
N PHE A 131 -19.98 7.73 29.33
CA PHE A 131 -20.81 8.13 30.46
C PHE A 131 -20.65 7.22 31.69
N GLU A 132 -20.36 5.93 31.49
CA GLU A 132 -20.25 4.96 32.60
C GLU A 132 -18.96 5.14 33.42
N GLY A 133 -17.84 5.59 32.84
CA GLY A 133 -16.68 6.11 33.58
C GLY A 133 -15.95 5.17 34.56
N GLU A 134 -16.29 3.88 34.61
CA GLU A 134 -15.76 2.93 35.61
C GLU A 134 -14.49 2.16 35.17
N GLN A 135 -14.04 2.33 33.91
CA GLN A 135 -12.90 1.60 33.34
C GLN A 135 -11.71 2.51 33.04
N ASP A 136 -10.51 1.92 32.95
CA ASP A 136 -9.31 2.60 32.47
C ASP A 136 -9.56 3.21 31.08
N VAL A 137 -9.21 4.49 30.92
CA VAL A 137 -9.38 5.24 29.67
C VAL A 137 -8.67 4.56 28.50
N GLU A 138 -7.49 3.96 28.73
CA GLU A 138 -6.75 3.25 27.67
C GLU A 138 -7.53 2.04 27.15
N MET A 139 -8.19 1.29 28.05
CA MET A 139 -9.04 0.16 27.66
C MET A 139 -10.29 0.59 26.92
N LEU A 140 -10.87 1.75 27.28
CA LEU A 140 -12.03 2.31 26.57
C LEU A 140 -11.67 2.73 25.14
N VAL A 141 -10.50 3.32 24.94
CA VAL A 141 -10.00 3.70 23.62
C VAL A 141 -9.76 2.47 22.75
N ASP A 142 -9.04 1.45 23.25
CA ASP A 142 -8.81 0.19 22.53
C ASP A 142 -10.13 -0.51 22.13
N ARG A 143 -11.13 -0.48 23.02
CA ARG A 143 -12.45 -1.04 22.73
C ARG A 143 -13.20 -0.23 21.66
N ALA A 144 -13.11 1.09 21.68
CA ALA A 144 -13.68 1.95 20.65
C ALA A 144 -13.03 1.72 19.29
N GLU A 145 -11.70 1.60 19.24
CA GLU A 145 -10.96 1.28 18.01
C GLU A 145 -11.40 -0.07 17.42
N LYS A 146 -11.51 -1.11 18.26
CA LYS A 146 -12.01 -2.43 17.83
C LYS A 146 -13.42 -2.37 17.24
N LEU A 147 -14.32 -1.60 17.84
CA LEU A 147 -15.69 -1.43 17.33
C LEU A 147 -15.67 -0.78 15.93
N VAL A 148 -14.94 0.32 15.76
CA VAL A 148 -14.85 1.02 14.47
C VAL A 148 -14.17 0.15 13.41
N PHE A 149 -13.09 -0.53 13.77
CA PHE A 149 -12.35 -1.41 12.87
C PHE A 149 -13.20 -2.58 12.35
N SER A 150 -14.04 -3.16 13.21
CA SER A 150 -14.93 -4.26 12.82
C SER A 150 -15.92 -3.89 11.70
N ILE A 151 -16.33 -2.61 11.64
CA ILE A 151 -17.21 -2.07 10.60
C ILE A 151 -16.42 -1.85 9.30
N ALA A 152 -15.19 -1.34 9.39
CA ALA A 152 -14.33 -1.10 8.24
C ALA A 152 -13.97 -2.40 7.51
N ASN A 153 -13.71 -3.49 8.25
CA ASN A 153 -13.30 -4.76 7.68
C ASN A 153 -14.40 -5.44 6.84
N ARG A 154 -15.69 -5.13 7.06
CA ARG A 154 -16.78 -5.66 6.22
C ARG A 154 -16.76 -5.14 4.78
N ARG A 155 -16.08 -4.03 4.50
CA ARG A 155 -15.90 -3.51 3.13
C ARG A 155 -14.85 -4.31 2.35
N LEU A 156 -13.96 -5.02 3.05
CA LEU A 156 -12.91 -5.85 2.46
C LEU A 156 -13.45 -7.25 2.16
N ILE A 157 -14.47 -7.32 1.30
CA ILE A 157 -14.64 -8.52 0.50
C ILE A 157 -13.47 -8.47 -0.46
N GLN A 158 -12.47 -9.33 -0.21
CA GLN A 158 -11.37 -9.53 -1.12
C GLN A 158 -11.97 -9.87 -2.47
N GLU A 159 -11.91 -8.93 -3.42
CA GLU A 159 -12.03 -9.25 -4.82
C GLU A 159 -10.90 -10.25 -5.10
N PHE A 160 -11.24 -11.55 -5.12
CA PHE A 160 -10.33 -12.57 -5.61
C PHE A 160 -10.12 -12.26 -7.09
N LEU A 161 -9.06 -11.53 -7.39
CA LEU A 161 -8.65 -11.27 -8.76
C LEU A 161 -8.34 -12.63 -9.40
N PRO A 162 -8.96 -12.96 -10.55
CA PRO A 162 -8.60 -14.16 -11.29
C PRO A 162 -7.09 -14.19 -11.52
N ILE A 163 -6.46 -15.34 -11.26
CA ILE A 163 -5.01 -15.51 -11.48
C ILE A 163 -4.60 -15.03 -12.88
N ARG A 164 -5.45 -15.19 -13.90
CA ARG A 164 -5.20 -14.70 -15.26
C ARG A 164 -4.97 -13.18 -15.32
N GLU A 165 -5.69 -12.39 -14.53
CA GLU A 165 -5.56 -10.94 -14.49
C GLU A 165 -4.28 -10.53 -13.77
N ILE A 166 -3.98 -11.17 -12.65
CA ILE A 166 -2.70 -11.01 -11.92
C ILE A 166 -1.52 -11.41 -12.80
N LEU A 167 -1.65 -12.51 -13.56
CA LEU A 167 -0.61 -12.99 -14.48
C LEU A 167 -0.39 -11.99 -15.61
N LYS A 168 -1.45 -11.41 -16.18
CA LYS A 168 -1.31 -10.40 -17.24
C LYS A 168 -0.52 -9.19 -16.73
N GLU A 169 -0.89 -8.66 -15.57
CA GLU A 169 -0.17 -7.53 -14.96
C GLU A 169 1.28 -7.91 -14.59
N SER A 170 1.48 -9.12 -14.06
CA SER A 170 2.80 -9.64 -13.72
C SER A 170 3.68 -9.81 -14.95
N PHE A 171 3.13 -10.32 -16.06
CA PHE A 171 3.85 -10.45 -17.33
C PHE A 171 4.17 -9.07 -17.91
N GLU A 172 3.24 -8.11 -17.88
CA GLU A 172 3.52 -6.73 -18.31
C GLU A 172 4.59 -6.04 -17.44
N ARG A 173 4.67 -6.36 -16.14
CA ARG A 173 5.76 -5.91 -15.26
C ARG A 173 7.09 -6.59 -15.59
N ILE A 174 7.08 -7.89 -15.89
CA ILE A 174 8.28 -8.64 -16.32
C ILE A 174 8.77 -8.12 -17.67
N ASP A 175 7.86 -7.86 -18.62
CA ASP A 175 8.18 -7.41 -19.98
C ASP A 175 8.73 -5.97 -19.96
N ARG A 176 8.15 -5.08 -19.14
CA ARG A 176 8.73 -3.76 -18.85
C ARG A 176 10.14 -3.88 -18.27
N ARG A 177 10.35 -4.74 -17.27
CA ARG A 177 11.68 -5.00 -16.68
C ARG A 177 12.68 -5.64 -17.65
N TYR A 178 12.21 -6.35 -18.68
CA TYR A 178 13.06 -6.95 -19.70
C TYR A 178 13.43 -5.94 -20.80
N GLN A 179 12.53 -5.02 -21.12
CA GLN A 179 12.74 -3.93 -22.09
C GLN A 179 13.62 -2.82 -21.49
N ASP A 180 13.43 -2.51 -20.22
CA ASP A 180 14.32 -1.66 -19.43
C ASP A 180 15.59 -2.44 -19.09
N LYS A 181 16.60 -2.39 -19.97
CA LYS A 181 17.92 -3.03 -19.77
C LYS A 181 18.75 -2.46 -18.60
N GLY A 182 18.10 -1.88 -17.60
CA GLY A 182 18.72 -1.40 -16.36
C GLY A 182 18.82 -2.52 -15.33
N THR A 183 20.01 -2.69 -14.75
CA THR A 183 20.30 -3.74 -13.76
C THR A 183 19.61 -3.54 -12.41
N VAL A 184 18.96 -2.39 -12.18
CA VAL A 184 18.38 -1.99 -10.89
C VAL A 184 16.88 -1.72 -11.07
N THR A 185 16.04 -2.58 -10.50
CA THR A 185 14.57 -2.51 -10.57
C THR A 185 13.95 -1.70 -9.43
N GLY A 186 14.72 -1.44 -8.37
CA GLY A 186 14.33 -0.65 -7.20
C GLY A 186 15.09 0.68 -7.11
N VAL A 187 15.04 1.32 -5.94
CA VAL A 187 15.83 2.54 -5.67
C VAL A 187 17.29 2.13 -5.48
N ALA A 188 18.19 2.71 -6.29
CA ALA A 188 19.62 2.42 -6.20
C ALA A 188 20.19 2.89 -4.85
N THR A 189 20.94 2.01 -4.17
CA THR A 189 21.63 2.34 -2.91
C THR A 189 22.89 3.17 -3.13
N GLY A 190 23.40 3.21 -4.38
CA GLY A 190 24.66 3.84 -4.73
C GLY A 190 25.89 2.94 -4.49
N PHE A 191 25.69 1.76 -3.90
CA PHE A 191 26.68 0.70 -3.81
C PHE A 191 26.39 -0.33 -4.91
N THR A 192 27.11 -0.26 -6.03
CA THR A 192 26.86 -1.07 -7.23
C THR A 192 26.81 -2.58 -6.93
N ASP A 193 27.67 -3.07 -6.05
CA ASP A 193 27.72 -4.50 -5.68
C ASP A 193 26.46 -4.93 -4.92
N LEU A 194 25.94 -4.06 -4.05
CA LEU A 194 24.71 -4.31 -3.30
C LEU A 194 23.51 -4.24 -4.24
N ASP A 195 23.46 -3.22 -5.11
CA ASP A 195 22.41 -3.04 -6.10
C ASP A 195 22.36 -4.19 -7.11
N GLN A 196 23.49 -4.83 -7.41
CA GLN A 196 23.50 -6.02 -8.27
C GLN A 196 22.91 -7.25 -7.57
N LEU A 197 23.11 -7.38 -6.25
CA LEU A 197 22.55 -8.49 -5.45
C LEU A 197 21.07 -8.29 -5.14
N THR A 198 20.65 -7.05 -4.89
CA THR A 198 19.27 -6.73 -4.47
C THR A 198 18.41 -6.20 -5.61
N SER A 199 19.02 -5.88 -6.77
CA SER A 199 18.39 -5.10 -7.84
C SER A 199 17.88 -3.74 -7.34
N GLY A 200 18.53 -3.17 -6.32
CA GLY A 200 18.10 -1.96 -5.62
C GLY A 200 17.04 -2.22 -4.53
N LEU A 201 16.72 -1.19 -3.74
CA LEU A 201 15.71 -1.28 -2.68
C LEU A 201 14.31 -1.32 -3.30
N GLN A 202 13.62 -2.46 -3.18
CA GLN A 202 12.31 -2.63 -3.81
C GLN A 202 11.21 -1.94 -3.01
N GLN A 203 10.20 -1.47 -3.73
CA GLN A 203 8.99 -0.95 -3.11
C GLN A 203 8.29 -2.06 -2.30
N SER A 204 7.81 -1.70 -1.11
CA SER A 204 7.14 -2.58 -0.13
C SER A 204 8.06 -3.51 0.68
N ASP A 205 9.37 -3.50 0.47
CA ASP A 205 10.31 -4.25 1.30
C ASP A 205 10.66 -3.50 2.60
N LEU A 206 10.68 -4.22 3.73
CA LEU A 206 11.29 -3.75 4.97
C LEU A 206 12.76 -4.20 5.02
N VAL A 207 13.68 -3.26 4.84
CA VAL A 207 15.13 -3.54 4.80
C VAL A 207 15.77 -3.23 6.15
N ILE A 208 16.33 -4.24 6.80
CA ILE A 208 16.96 -4.14 8.13
C ILE A 208 18.48 -4.32 8.01
N VAL A 209 19.25 -3.33 8.48
CA VAL A 209 20.73 -3.40 8.53
C VAL A 209 21.19 -3.58 9.97
N ALA A 210 21.73 -4.75 10.31
CA ALA A 210 22.21 -5.08 11.64
C ALA A 210 23.71 -5.42 11.63
N ALA A 211 24.45 -4.93 12.62
CA ALA A 211 25.88 -5.22 12.82
C ALA A 211 26.25 -5.19 14.30
N ARG A 212 27.44 -5.72 14.66
CA ARG A 212 27.96 -5.66 16.04
C ARG A 212 28.37 -4.22 16.42
N PRO A 213 28.49 -3.88 17.73
CA PRO A 213 29.07 -2.61 18.15
C PRO A 213 30.43 -2.35 17.49
N ALA A 214 30.73 -1.08 17.17
CA ALA A 214 31.96 -0.64 16.49
C ALA A 214 32.18 -1.13 15.04
N MET A 215 31.17 -1.73 14.38
CA MET A 215 31.26 -2.20 12.98
C MET A 215 30.71 -1.19 11.95
N GLY A 216 30.63 0.10 12.29
CA GLY A 216 30.28 1.14 11.31
C GLY A 216 28.78 1.38 11.06
N LYS A 217 27.89 1.06 12.00
CA LYS A 217 26.46 1.47 11.93
C LYS A 217 26.23 2.98 12.11
N CYS A 218 27.26 3.70 12.55
CA CYS A 218 27.15 5.13 12.82
C CYS A 218 27.05 5.88 11.49
N LEU A 219 25.97 6.64 11.34
CA LEU A 219 25.73 7.50 10.18
C LEU A 219 26.29 8.90 10.44
N LYS A 220 26.57 9.63 9.36
CA LYS A 220 27.00 11.04 9.43
C LYS A 220 25.83 11.93 9.85
N PHE A 221 26.12 13.07 10.47
CA PHE A 221 25.12 14.00 10.99
C PHE A 221 24.13 14.53 9.94
N ASP A 222 24.50 14.57 8.67
CA ASP A 222 23.66 15.03 7.55
C ASP A 222 22.85 13.90 6.91
N ALA A 223 22.93 12.67 7.43
CA ALA A 223 22.10 11.57 6.96
C ALA A 223 20.62 11.88 7.25
N GLU A 224 19.78 11.63 6.25
CA GLU A 224 18.34 11.82 6.31
C GLU A 224 17.64 10.62 6.97
N ILE A 225 16.64 10.90 7.79
CA ILE A 225 15.79 9.96 8.50
C ILE A 225 14.35 10.43 8.33
N VAL A 226 13.41 9.49 8.22
CA VAL A 226 11.97 9.80 8.27
C VAL A 226 11.52 9.84 9.72
N ASP A 227 10.97 10.97 10.17
CA ASP A 227 10.34 11.06 11.49
C ASP A 227 9.09 10.18 11.51
N ALA A 228 9.03 9.25 12.45
CA ALA A 228 8.02 8.20 12.44
C ALA A 228 6.64 8.67 12.95
N ALA A 229 6.55 9.89 13.50
CA ALA A 229 5.29 10.50 13.91
C ALA A 229 4.72 11.44 12.83
N THR A 230 5.57 12.16 12.10
CA THR A 230 5.12 13.16 11.12
C THR A 230 5.27 12.73 9.66
N GLY A 231 6.11 11.74 9.38
CA GLY A 231 6.47 11.32 8.03
C GLY A 231 7.40 12.31 7.30
N GLU A 232 7.89 13.34 7.99
CA GLU A 232 8.82 14.33 7.44
C GLU A 232 10.23 13.72 7.29
N VAL A 233 10.92 14.03 6.20
CA VAL A 233 12.34 13.71 6.03
C VAL A 233 13.16 14.79 6.74
N VAL A 234 13.93 14.39 7.76
CA VAL A 234 14.76 15.27 8.59
C VAL A 234 16.16 14.69 8.72
N THR A 235 17.17 15.52 8.91
CA THR A 235 18.55 15.05 9.13
C THR A 235 18.79 14.61 10.58
N ILE A 236 19.78 13.74 10.80
CA ILE A 236 20.25 13.37 12.15
C ILE A 236 20.60 14.61 12.97
N GLN A 237 21.24 15.61 12.36
CA GLN A 237 21.60 16.87 13.01
C GLN A 237 20.36 17.63 13.50
N GLU A 238 19.32 17.71 12.68
CA GLU A 238 18.07 18.38 13.06
C GLU A 238 17.39 17.63 14.21
N ILE A 239 17.36 16.30 14.17
CA ILE A 239 16.84 15.47 15.26
C ILE A 239 17.62 15.71 16.57
N VAL A 240 18.94 15.71 16.51
CA VAL A 240 19.82 15.96 17.68
C VAL A 240 19.64 17.38 18.22
N THR A 241 19.43 18.36 17.34
CA THR A 241 19.18 19.76 17.72
C THR A 241 17.81 19.93 18.37
N ARG A 242 16.77 19.33 17.79
CA ARG A 242 15.39 19.38 18.31
C ARG A 242 15.24 18.56 19.60
N ARG A 243 16.12 17.59 19.85
CA ARG A 243 16.09 16.63 20.97
C ARG A 243 14.73 15.95 21.17
N ASN A 244 13.99 15.82 20.08
CA ASN A 244 12.64 15.30 20.09
C ASN A 244 12.37 14.65 18.74
N THR A 245 12.21 13.33 18.74
CA THR A 245 11.75 12.55 17.60
C THR A 245 11.16 11.24 18.13
N THR A 246 10.28 10.64 17.33
CA THR A 246 9.76 9.31 17.58
C THR A 246 10.38 8.35 16.58
N LEU A 247 10.95 7.26 17.09
CA LEU A 247 11.54 6.20 16.29
C LEU A 247 10.64 4.97 16.33
N TRP A 248 10.62 4.18 15.26
CA TRP A 248 10.06 2.84 15.30
C TRP A 248 11.13 1.84 15.74
N THR A 249 10.79 1.00 16.72
CA THR A 249 11.64 -0.08 17.21
C THR A 249 10.88 -1.39 17.23
N LEU A 250 11.61 -2.50 17.19
CA LEU A 250 11.02 -3.83 17.35
C LEU A 250 11.06 -4.23 18.82
N THR A 251 9.90 -4.51 19.40
CA THR A 251 9.79 -5.03 20.78
C THR A 251 10.35 -6.45 20.88
N ALA A 252 10.58 -6.92 22.11
CA ALA A 252 11.03 -8.31 22.35
C ALA A 252 10.04 -9.37 21.83
N ALA A 253 8.79 -9.00 21.57
CA ALA A 253 7.77 -9.85 20.97
C ALA A 253 7.75 -9.80 19.43
N GLY A 254 8.68 -9.07 18.80
CA GLY A 254 8.73 -8.93 17.33
C GLY A 254 7.69 -7.98 16.76
N VAL A 255 7.05 -7.15 17.59
CA VAL A 255 6.05 -6.16 17.16
C VAL A 255 6.70 -4.79 17.06
N LEU A 256 6.43 -4.06 15.97
CA LEU A 256 6.85 -2.67 15.82
C LEU A 256 6.12 -1.79 16.84
N ALA A 257 6.87 -0.99 17.58
CA ALA A 257 6.34 0.00 18.50
C ALA A 257 7.11 1.31 18.36
N THR A 258 6.45 2.41 18.68
CA THR A 258 7.12 3.72 18.77
C THR A 258 7.92 3.81 20.06
N THR A 259 9.07 4.46 19.98
CA THR A 259 9.92 4.77 21.14
C THR A 259 10.61 6.11 20.93
N SER A 260 11.11 6.69 22.01
CA SER A 260 11.93 7.91 21.95
C SER A 260 13.40 7.52 22.14
N PRO A 261 14.33 8.26 21.49
CA PRO A 261 15.75 8.06 21.75
C PRO A 261 16.06 8.15 23.25
N SER A 262 16.75 7.14 23.79
CA SER A 262 17.13 7.12 25.20
C SER A 262 18.12 8.22 25.56
N GLN A 263 18.90 8.68 24.57
CA GLN A 263 19.89 9.75 24.74
C GLN A 263 20.23 10.40 23.40
N PHE A 264 20.47 11.71 23.43
CA PHE A 264 21.08 12.46 22.33
C PHE A 264 22.50 12.82 22.77
N VAL A 265 23.49 12.03 22.34
CA VAL A 265 24.89 12.21 22.72
C VAL A 265 25.60 12.99 21.62
N ASP A 266 26.02 14.21 21.95
CA ASP A 266 27.00 14.93 21.16
C ASP A 266 28.39 14.35 21.50
N ASP A 267 28.92 13.57 20.56
CA ASP A 267 30.24 12.95 20.64
C ASP A 267 31.36 13.90 20.14
N GLY A 268 31.02 15.19 20.00
CA GLY A 268 31.89 16.27 19.57
C GLY A 268 32.17 16.27 18.07
N ILE A 269 32.93 17.28 17.64
CA ILE A 269 33.43 17.35 16.28
C ILE A 269 34.62 16.41 16.17
N LYS A 270 34.41 15.25 15.54
CA LYS A 270 35.49 14.32 15.20
C LYS A 270 36.07 14.71 13.85
N PRO A 271 37.38 14.99 13.76
CA PRO A 271 38.00 15.26 12.47
C PRO A 271 37.82 14.05 11.56
N THR A 272 37.24 14.29 10.39
CA THR A 272 37.23 13.33 9.29
C THR A 272 38.43 13.59 8.41
N TYR A 273 38.99 12.50 7.88
CA TYR A 273 40.20 12.50 7.07
C TYR A 273 39.82 11.97 5.71
N ARG A 274 40.21 12.71 4.68
CA ARG A 274 40.10 12.27 3.30
C ARG A 274 41.29 11.38 2.98
N VAL A 275 41.05 10.10 2.75
CA VAL A 275 42.04 9.12 2.33
C VAL A 275 41.97 8.97 0.82
N THR A 276 43.04 9.38 0.13
CA THR A 276 43.18 9.21 -1.32
C THR A 276 44.16 8.09 -1.60
N THR A 277 43.70 7.05 -2.29
CA THR A 277 44.55 5.93 -2.72
C THR A 277 45.42 6.34 -3.91
N ALA A 278 46.55 5.65 -4.12
CA ALA A 278 47.37 5.86 -5.32
C ALA A 278 46.61 5.59 -6.63
N SER A 279 45.54 4.79 -6.58
CA SER A 279 44.60 4.56 -7.68
C SER A 279 43.59 5.70 -7.91
N GLY A 280 43.64 6.80 -7.16
CA GLY A 280 42.73 7.94 -7.28
C GLY A 280 41.38 7.80 -6.57
N ARG A 281 41.10 6.66 -5.93
CA ARG A 281 39.87 6.46 -5.13
C ARG A 281 39.95 7.24 -3.82
N VAL A 282 38.83 7.81 -3.39
CA VAL A 282 38.72 8.68 -2.21
C VAL A 282 37.68 8.13 -1.24
N VAL A 283 38.01 8.13 0.05
CA VAL A 283 37.05 7.86 1.14
C VAL A 283 37.25 8.89 2.26
N GLU A 284 36.16 9.43 2.79
CA GLU A 284 36.20 10.32 3.96
C GLU A 284 35.79 9.55 5.20
N THR A 285 36.65 9.53 6.22
CA THR A 285 36.43 8.67 7.38
C THR A 285 37.11 9.17 8.65
N THR A 286 36.73 8.63 9.81
CA THR A 286 37.36 8.95 11.10
C THR A 286 38.65 8.15 11.31
N LEU A 287 39.52 8.61 12.22
CA LEU A 287 40.78 7.91 12.55
C LEU A 287 40.59 6.47 13.02
N SER A 288 39.45 6.13 13.60
CA SER A 288 39.16 4.78 14.10
C SER A 288 38.64 3.83 13.03
N HIS A 289 38.36 4.30 11.81
CA HIS A 289 37.81 3.46 10.76
C HIS A 289 38.83 2.39 10.31
N PRO A 290 38.44 1.12 10.27
CA PRO A 290 39.34 0.02 9.96
C PRO A 290 39.55 -0.12 8.45
N PHE A 291 40.81 -0.14 8.01
CA PHE A 291 41.22 -0.54 6.68
C PHE A 291 41.89 -1.92 6.75
N LEU A 292 41.59 -2.78 5.79
CA LEU A 292 42.26 -4.06 5.67
C LEU A 292 43.65 -3.83 5.07
N THR A 293 44.71 -4.30 5.74
CA THR A 293 46.09 -4.29 5.23
C THR A 293 46.56 -5.73 5.00
N SER A 294 47.76 -5.92 4.42
CA SER A 294 48.39 -7.24 4.31
C SER A 294 48.62 -7.94 5.66
N SER A 295 48.70 -7.18 6.75
CA SER A 295 48.85 -7.67 8.13
C SER A 295 47.55 -7.75 8.92
N GLY A 296 46.39 -7.56 8.27
CA GLY A 296 45.07 -7.56 8.90
C GLY A 296 44.46 -6.16 9.02
N TRP A 297 43.33 -6.07 9.72
CA TRP A 297 42.58 -4.82 9.89
C TRP A 297 43.31 -3.85 10.82
N LYS A 298 43.54 -2.61 10.35
CA LYS A 298 44.14 -1.52 11.12
C LYS A 298 43.26 -0.27 11.04
N PRO A 299 43.09 0.48 12.13
CA PRO A 299 42.44 1.79 12.08
C PRO A 299 43.29 2.77 11.27
N LEU A 300 42.67 3.78 10.66
CA LEU A 300 43.38 4.84 9.92
C LEU A 300 44.51 5.50 10.73
N SER A 301 44.32 5.68 12.03
CA SER A 301 45.36 6.21 12.92
C SER A 301 46.64 5.39 12.97
N ALA A 302 46.58 4.11 12.62
CA ALA A 302 47.71 3.20 12.61
C ALA A 302 48.31 2.98 11.21
N LEU A 303 47.78 3.67 10.20
CA LEU A 303 48.28 3.59 8.83
C LEU A 303 49.26 4.72 8.53
N SER A 304 50.31 4.39 7.80
CA SER A 304 51.25 5.39 7.27
C SER A 304 50.99 5.69 5.80
N THR A 305 51.26 6.91 5.35
CA THR A 305 51.19 7.26 3.92
C THR A 305 52.12 6.35 3.11
N GLY A 306 51.57 5.69 2.08
CA GLY A 306 52.28 4.70 1.26
C GLY A 306 52.10 3.25 1.72
N GLU A 307 51.45 3.01 2.86
CA GLU A 307 51.09 1.66 3.30
C GLU A 307 49.99 1.08 2.41
N ALA A 308 50.16 -0.20 2.03
CA ALA A 308 49.21 -0.88 1.17
C ALA A 308 47.95 -1.27 1.96
N ILE A 309 46.84 -0.64 1.61
CA ILE A 309 45.50 -1.06 2.02
C ILE A 309 44.89 -1.95 0.93
N ALA A 310 44.14 -2.97 1.33
CA ALA A 310 43.36 -3.79 0.45
C ALA A 310 42.25 -2.92 -0.14
N VAL A 311 42.35 -2.71 -1.45
CA VAL A 311 41.31 -2.13 -2.26
C VAL A 311 40.89 -3.24 -3.24
N PRO A 312 39.61 -3.44 -3.52
CA PRO A 312 39.17 -4.48 -4.47
C PRO A 312 40.00 -4.44 -5.76
N ALA A 313 40.72 -5.54 -6.03
CA ALA A 313 41.65 -5.65 -7.17
C ALA A 313 40.91 -5.71 -8.52
N HIS A 314 39.67 -6.22 -8.49
CA HIS A 314 38.72 -6.18 -9.58
C HIS A 314 37.34 -5.80 -9.03
N LEU A 315 36.77 -4.74 -9.59
CA LEU A 315 35.34 -4.45 -9.55
C LEU A 315 34.89 -4.59 -11.01
N PRO A 316 34.02 -5.56 -11.37
CA PRO A 316 33.55 -5.68 -12.74
C PRO A 316 32.48 -4.59 -12.96
N VAL A 317 32.92 -3.35 -13.21
CA VAL A 317 32.00 -2.25 -13.54
C VAL A 317 32.48 -1.52 -14.81
N PHE A 318 31.63 -1.71 -15.81
CA PHE A 318 31.49 -1.28 -17.22
C PHE A 318 32.29 -0.09 -17.82
N GLY A 319 32.66 -0.29 -19.10
CA GLY A 319 32.54 0.67 -20.22
C GLY A 319 33.53 1.85 -20.31
N LEU A 320 34.24 1.98 -21.43
CA LEU A 320 35.13 3.11 -21.75
C LEU A 320 34.43 4.30 -22.45
N LEU A 321 33.09 4.33 -22.49
CA LEU A 321 32.35 5.33 -23.26
C LEU A 321 32.08 6.59 -22.43
N ASP A 322 32.84 7.64 -22.71
CA ASP A 322 32.57 9.00 -22.26
C ASP A 322 31.55 9.61 -23.24
N LEU A 323 30.26 9.49 -22.93
CA LEU A 323 29.19 10.00 -23.80
C LEU A 323 29.09 11.53 -23.62
N PRO A 324 29.14 12.31 -24.71
CA PRO A 324 28.91 13.74 -24.65
C PRO A 324 27.60 14.08 -23.95
N ALA A 325 27.56 15.18 -23.20
CA ALA A 325 26.43 15.56 -22.36
C ALA A 325 25.07 15.62 -23.10
N PHE A 326 25.08 15.83 -24.42
CA PHE A 326 23.88 15.82 -25.24
C PHE A 326 23.33 14.41 -25.49
N GLU A 327 24.17 13.38 -25.62
CA GLU A 327 23.73 11.99 -25.77
C GLU A 327 23.20 11.42 -24.45
N VAL A 328 23.80 11.80 -23.33
CA VAL A 328 23.32 11.44 -21.99
C VAL A 328 21.95 12.08 -21.71
N LYS A 329 21.78 13.35 -22.08
CA LYS A 329 20.47 14.03 -21.99
C LYS A 329 19.43 13.37 -22.90
N MET A 330 19.78 13.06 -24.15
CA MET A 330 18.85 12.42 -25.09
C MET A 330 18.40 11.03 -24.62
N LEU A 331 19.31 10.22 -24.06
CA LEU A 331 18.97 8.93 -23.45
C LEU A 331 18.09 9.10 -22.21
N ALA A 332 18.39 10.06 -21.35
CA ALA A 332 17.55 10.36 -20.19
C ALA A 332 16.14 10.82 -20.60
N TYR A 333 15.99 11.55 -21.70
CA TYR A 333 14.68 11.97 -22.23
C TYR A 333 13.91 10.83 -22.91
N LEU A 334 14.60 9.90 -23.59
CA LEU A 334 13.96 8.72 -24.21
C LEU A 334 13.51 7.69 -23.17
N CYS A 335 14.12 7.67 -21.99
CA CYS A 335 13.72 6.79 -20.88
C CYS A 335 12.56 7.34 -20.04
N VAL A 336 12.19 8.62 -20.18
CA VAL A 336 11.05 9.20 -19.47
C VAL A 336 9.91 9.36 -20.48
N ASP A 337 8.98 8.42 -20.48
CA ASP A 337 7.86 8.30 -21.44
C ASP A 337 6.83 9.48 -21.42
N THR A 338 7.10 10.58 -20.71
CA THR A 338 6.23 11.78 -20.71
C THR A 338 7.00 13.10 -20.58
N MET A 339 6.50 14.15 -21.27
CA MET A 339 7.04 15.51 -21.21
C MET A 339 6.94 16.10 -19.79
N PRO A 340 8.00 16.72 -19.25
CA PRO A 340 7.90 17.44 -17.98
C PRO A 340 7.11 18.75 -18.16
N ALA A 341 6.13 18.99 -17.29
CA ALA A 341 5.22 20.15 -17.34
C ALA A 341 5.86 21.53 -17.01
N SER A 342 7.19 21.61 -16.94
CA SER A 342 7.90 22.84 -16.58
C SER A 342 8.29 23.64 -17.82
N ALA A 343 7.83 24.89 -17.89
CA ALA A 343 8.04 25.80 -19.02
C ALA A 343 9.53 26.12 -19.30
N VAL A 344 10.42 25.98 -18.31
CA VAL A 344 11.87 26.23 -18.48
C VAL A 344 12.54 25.12 -19.29
N ILE A 345 12.04 23.89 -19.20
CA ILE A 345 12.59 22.70 -19.91
C ILE A 345 12.04 22.61 -21.35
N ALA A 346 10.86 23.20 -21.61
CA ALA A 346 10.27 23.24 -22.94
C ALA A 346 11.09 24.08 -23.95
N THR A 347 11.78 25.12 -23.48
CA THR A 347 12.68 25.94 -24.31
C THR A 347 13.92 25.19 -24.78
N ASP A 348 14.51 24.33 -23.93
CA ASP A 348 15.64 23.46 -24.31
C ASP A 348 15.22 22.37 -25.32
N TYR A 349 13.94 22.00 -25.34
CA TYR A 349 13.38 21.02 -26.28
C TYR A 349 13.32 21.55 -27.72
N ALA A 350 13.05 22.85 -27.90
CA ALA A 350 13.05 23.50 -29.22
C ALA A 350 14.46 23.53 -29.84
N ASP A 351 15.49 23.73 -29.02
CA ASP A 351 16.89 23.67 -29.47
C ASP A 351 17.32 22.22 -29.78
N ALA A 352 16.88 21.23 -29.01
CA ALA A 352 17.22 19.83 -29.28
C ALA A 352 16.61 19.31 -30.61
N VAL A 353 15.38 19.72 -30.93
CA VAL A 353 14.75 19.39 -32.23
C VAL A 353 15.45 20.14 -33.37
N ALA A 354 15.79 21.42 -33.20
CA ALA A 354 16.52 22.18 -34.20
C ALA A 354 17.94 21.62 -34.46
N VAL A 355 18.62 21.13 -33.42
CA VAL A 355 19.92 20.47 -33.53
C VAL A 355 19.80 19.10 -34.20
N ALA A 356 18.77 18.31 -33.85
CA ALA A 356 18.50 17.03 -34.51
C ALA A 356 18.13 17.20 -36.00
N GLU A 357 17.34 18.23 -36.34
CA GLU A 357 17.03 18.57 -37.73
C GLU A 357 18.27 19.09 -38.49
N ALA A 358 19.13 19.88 -37.85
CA ALA A 358 20.39 20.34 -38.46
C ALA A 358 21.36 19.18 -38.73
N ILE A 359 21.47 18.21 -37.81
CA ILE A 359 22.27 16.99 -37.99
C ILE A 359 21.67 16.13 -39.10
N TRP A 360 20.35 15.94 -39.10
CA TRP A 360 19.65 15.16 -40.13
C TRP A 360 19.81 15.79 -41.53
N ALA A 361 19.70 17.12 -41.62
CA ALA A 361 19.93 17.87 -42.85
C ALA A 361 21.39 17.77 -43.34
N ALA A 362 22.36 17.79 -42.43
CA ALA A 362 23.78 17.63 -42.74
C ALA A 362 24.15 16.19 -43.16
N THR A 363 23.40 15.19 -42.73
CA THR A 363 23.63 13.77 -43.06
C THR A 363 22.92 13.27 -44.33
N LYS A 364 22.15 14.11 -45.03
CA LYS A 364 21.62 13.71 -46.35
C LYS A 364 22.73 13.73 -47.40
N PRO A 365 23.00 12.61 -48.11
CA PRO A 365 23.88 12.66 -49.27
C PRO A 365 23.22 13.47 -50.38
N HIS A 366 23.93 14.47 -50.93
CA HIS A 366 23.53 15.13 -52.16
C HIS A 366 23.41 14.08 -53.28
N SER A 367 22.18 13.84 -53.74
CA SER A 367 21.95 13.14 -55.00
C SER A 367 22.47 14.00 -56.15
N PRO A 368 23.31 13.47 -57.06
CA PRO A 368 23.74 14.22 -58.23
C PRO A 368 22.53 14.39 -59.15
N GLU A 369 22.05 15.62 -59.32
CA GLU A 369 21.15 15.95 -60.41
C GLU A 369 21.89 15.76 -61.73
N ALA A 370 21.24 15.02 -62.62
CA ALA A 370 21.65 14.81 -64.00
C ALA A 370 21.67 16.14 -64.77
N GLY A 371 22.76 16.37 -65.50
CA GLY A 371 22.96 17.50 -66.41
C GLY A 371 24.34 17.45 -67.03
#